data_AF-A0A0P4UR17-F1
#
_entry.id   AF-A0A0P4UR17-F1
#
_cell.length_a   1.000
_cell.length_b   1.000
_cell.length_c   1.000
_cell.angle_alpha   90.00
_cell.angle_beta   90.00
_cell.angle_gamma   90.00
#
_symmetry.space_group_name_H-M   'P 1'
#
loop_
_entity.id
_entity.type
_entity.pdbx_description
1 polymer ?
#
loop_
_entity_poly.entity_id
_entity_poly.type
_entity_poly.pdbx_seq_one_letter_code
_entity_poly.pdbx_strand_id
1 'polypeptide(L)'
;MSDSLDVAIDISPAGLGLEPNELEEYALRLSQEMSDLTETAELVRSMETPEQSKSGLAGFDLGIIKAEVNLQNLKKLLDWLGSLFYGKTLELQYEENENGTKISFKYQSDKQLEQQIQAIERIKNLQVKVVKAEN
;
A
#
# COMPACT_ATOMS: atom_id res chain seq x y z
N MET A 1 2.96 -19.72 12.51
CA MET A 1 3.49 -18.40 12.15
C MET A 1 2.82 -18.09 10.82
N SER A 2 1.94 -17.10 10.75
CA SER A 2 1.32 -16.73 9.48
C SER A 2 2.41 -16.18 8.56
N ASP A 3 2.51 -16.67 7.33
CA ASP A 3 3.44 -16.19 6.27
C ASP A 3 2.95 -14.87 5.63
N SER A 4 2.03 -14.22 6.34
CA SER A 4 1.16 -13.16 5.87
C SER A 4 1.64 -11.83 6.46
N LEU A 5 1.63 -10.81 5.61
CA LEU A 5 2.07 -9.46 5.89
C LEU A 5 0.87 -8.51 5.80
N ASP A 6 0.66 -7.69 6.84
CA ASP A 6 -0.29 -6.59 6.77
C ASP A 6 0.28 -5.48 5.88
N VAL A 7 -0.42 -5.13 4.81
CA VAL A 7 -0.04 -4.10 3.85
C VAL A 7 -1.09 -3.00 3.82
N ALA A 8 -0.69 -1.78 4.14
CA ALA A 8 -1.51 -0.58 3.96
C ALA A 8 -1.11 0.11 2.64
N ILE A 9 -2.00 0.14 1.66
CA ILE A 9 -1.80 0.76 0.35
C ILE A 9 -2.53 2.10 0.34
N ASP A 10 -1.78 3.21 0.25
CA ASP A 10 -2.30 4.57 0.20
C ASP A 10 -2.11 5.16 -1.20
N ILE A 11 -3.21 5.36 -1.91
CA ILE A 11 -3.25 5.92 -3.28
C ILE A 11 -3.63 7.41 -3.30
N SER A 12 -3.97 8.00 -2.16
CA SER A 12 -4.33 9.41 -2.06
C SER A 12 -3.24 10.38 -2.55
N PRO A 13 -1.94 10.17 -2.27
CA PRO A 13 -0.90 11.08 -2.74
C PRO A 13 -0.56 10.92 -4.24
N ALA A 14 -1.17 9.96 -4.95
CA ALA A 14 -0.88 9.70 -6.36
C ALA A 14 -1.32 10.85 -7.27
N GLY A 15 -2.22 11.71 -6.79
CA GLY A 15 -2.71 12.87 -7.52
C GLY A 15 -3.52 12.48 -8.75
N LEU A 16 -4.42 11.52 -8.58
CA LEU A 16 -5.28 10.97 -9.63
C LEU A 16 -6.32 11.98 -10.17
N GLY A 17 -6.48 13.13 -9.50
CA GLY A 17 -7.49 14.13 -9.88
C GLY A 17 -8.93 13.71 -9.56
N LEU A 18 -9.09 12.68 -8.70
CA LEU A 18 -10.39 12.17 -8.25
C LEU A 18 -10.91 12.98 -7.07
N GLU A 19 -12.22 13.22 -7.05
CA GLU A 19 -12.93 13.74 -5.88
C GLU A 19 -12.95 12.71 -4.74
N PRO A 20 -13.25 13.09 -3.49
CA PRO A 20 -13.24 12.18 -2.35
C PRO A 20 -14.09 10.91 -2.52
N ASN A 21 -15.30 11.04 -3.09
CA ASN A 21 -16.18 9.90 -3.33
C ASN A 21 -15.64 8.98 -4.43
N GLU A 22 -15.15 9.56 -5.53
CA GLU A 22 -14.53 8.80 -6.62
C GLU A 22 -13.26 8.08 -6.16
N LEU A 23 -12.48 8.67 -5.26
CA LEU A 23 -11.29 8.05 -4.69
C LEU A 23 -11.63 6.87 -3.77
N GLU A 24 -12.72 6.98 -3.00
CA GLU A 24 -13.25 5.89 -2.17
C GLU A 24 -13.77 4.73 -3.03
N GLU A 25 -14.58 5.03 -4.07
CA GLU A 25 -15.06 4.03 -5.03
C GLU A 25 -13.92 3.36 -5.79
N TYR A 26 -12.90 4.14 -6.19
CA TYR A 26 -11.73 3.61 -6.85
C TYR A 26 -10.93 2.69 -5.93
N ALA A 27 -10.70 3.10 -4.68
CA ALA A 27 -10.04 2.25 -3.68
C ALA A 27 -10.82 0.94 -3.42
N LEU A 28 -12.15 1.01 -3.34
CA LEU A 28 -13.01 -0.17 -3.18
C LEU A 28 -12.87 -1.12 -4.36
N ARG A 29 -12.87 -0.58 -5.59
CA ARG A 29 -12.65 -1.38 -6.79
C ARG A 29 -11.28 -2.05 -6.76
N LEU A 30 -10.22 -1.32 -6.39
CA LEU A 30 -8.88 -1.88 -6.30
C LEU A 30 -8.79 -3.01 -5.27
N SER A 31 -9.47 -2.88 -4.12
CA SER A 31 -9.50 -3.95 -3.10
C SER A 31 -10.14 -5.23 -3.65
N GLN A 32 -11.16 -5.10 -4.50
CA GLN A 32 -11.75 -6.24 -5.21
C GLN A 32 -10.81 -6.82 -6.28
N GLU A 33 -10.15 -5.98 -7.09
CA GLU A 33 -9.25 -6.45 -8.14
C GLU A 33 -7.97 -7.11 -7.60
N MET A 34 -7.52 -6.76 -6.38
CA MET A 34 -6.36 -7.40 -5.75
C MET A 34 -6.70 -8.69 -4.97
N SER A 35 -7.96 -9.13 -4.94
CA SER A 35 -8.39 -10.31 -4.17
C SER A 35 -7.69 -11.61 -4.59
N ASP A 36 -7.21 -11.72 -5.83
CA ASP A 36 -6.39 -12.86 -6.29
C ASP A 36 -4.92 -12.79 -5.83
N LEU A 37 -4.47 -11.61 -5.38
CA LEU A 37 -3.10 -11.34 -4.93
C LEU A 37 -2.97 -11.34 -3.40
N THR A 38 -4.08 -11.14 -2.69
CA THR A 38 -4.15 -10.92 -1.23
C THR A 38 -5.08 -11.93 -0.56
N GLU A 39 -4.83 -12.28 0.70
CA GLU A 39 -5.76 -13.09 1.51
C GLU A 39 -6.99 -12.30 1.90
N THR A 40 -6.80 -11.02 2.23
CA THR A 40 -7.86 -10.05 2.50
C THR A 40 -7.49 -8.72 1.86
N ALA A 41 -8.49 -7.95 1.42
CA ALA A 41 -8.30 -6.59 0.93
C ALA A 41 -9.57 -5.78 1.18
N GLU A 42 -9.47 -4.82 2.09
CA GLU A 42 -10.59 -4.01 2.56
C GLU A 42 -10.21 -2.55 2.76
N LEU A 43 -11.23 -1.68 2.72
CA LEU A 43 -11.04 -0.26 3.02
C LEU A 43 -10.86 -0.06 4.52
N VAL A 44 -9.93 0.81 4.88
CA VAL A 44 -9.66 1.13 6.29
C VAL A 44 -10.68 2.14 6.80
N ARG A 45 -11.27 1.89 7.97
CA ARG A 45 -12.14 2.87 8.62
C ARG A 45 -11.30 3.89 9.37
N SER A 46 -11.71 5.15 9.35
CA SER A 46 -10.97 6.26 9.99
C SER A 46 -10.79 6.17 11.50
N MET A 47 -11.39 5.17 12.14
CA MET A 47 -11.16 4.88 13.56
C MET A 47 -9.91 4.00 13.79
N GLU A 48 -9.31 3.46 12.73
CA GLU A 48 -8.24 2.46 12.77
C GLU A 48 -6.86 2.99 12.33
N THR A 49 -6.74 4.24 11.84
CA THR A 49 -5.43 4.85 11.49
C THR A 49 -5.05 6.05 12.35
N PRO A 50 -3.75 6.25 12.64
CA PRO A 50 -3.27 7.42 13.37
C PRO A 50 -3.22 8.70 12.50
N GLU A 51 -3.85 9.76 13.03
CA GLU A 51 -3.68 11.23 12.87
C GLU A 51 -3.50 11.91 11.49
N GLN A 52 -3.32 11.22 10.37
CA GLN A 52 -3.06 11.88 9.07
C GLN A 52 -4.02 11.52 7.92
N SER A 53 -4.97 10.62 8.14
CA SER A 53 -5.92 10.21 7.12
C SER A 53 -7.13 11.15 7.05
N LYS A 54 -7.51 11.58 5.83
CA LYS A 54 -8.76 12.32 5.62
C LYS A 54 -9.90 11.31 5.51
N SER A 55 -10.88 11.41 6.41
CA SER A 55 -12.08 10.58 6.35
C SER A 55 -12.95 10.93 5.14
N GLY A 56 -13.39 9.90 4.44
CA GLY A 56 -14.35 9.94 3.35
C GLY A 56 -15.78 10.04 3.84
N LEU A 57 -16.72 10.14 2.90
CA LEU A 57 -18.15 10.34 3.21
C LEU A 57 -18.76 9.15 3.97
N ALA A 58 -18.23 7.94 3.77
CA ALA A 58 -18.66 6.73 4.46
C ALA A 58 -17.83 6.41 5.73
N GLY A 59 -16.92 7.29 6.14
CA GLY A 59 -16.07 7.10 7.32
C GLY A 59 -14.86 6.17 7.09
N PHE A 60 -14.52 5.90 5.84
CA PHE A 60 -13.26 5.24 5.46
C PHE A 60 -12.13 6.25 5.28
N ASP A 61 -10.90 5.84 5.51
CA ASP A 61 -9.73 6.63 5.15
C ASP A 61 -9.62 6.68 3.63
N LEU A 62 -9.73 7.90 3.09
CA LEU A 62 -9.74 8.12 1.66
C LEU A 62 -8.47 7.54 1.04
N GLY A 63 -8.67 6.68 0.03
CA GLY A 63 -7.59 6.08 -0.74
C GLY A 63 -6.70 5.11 0.03
N ILE A 64 -7.08 4.63 1.22
CA ILE A 64 -6.30 3.63 1.96
C ILE A 64 -6.99 2.27 1.94
N ILE A 65 -6.24 1.27 1.47
CA ILE A 65 -6.66 -0.14 1.42
C ILE A 65 -5.75 -0.92 2.38
N LYS A 66 -6.33 -1.69 3.30
CA LYS A 66 -5.59 -2.66 4.11
C LYS A 66 -5.76 -4.03 3.48
N ALA A 67 -4.64 -4.69 3.23
CA ALA A 67 -4.61 -6.01 2.66
C ALA A 67 -3.68 -6.92 3.47
N GLU A 68 -4.05 -8.19 3.60
CA GLU A 68 -3.16 -9.23 4.09
C GLU A 68 -2.58 -9.95 2.87
N VAL A 69 -1.24 -10.01 2.76
CA VAL A 69 -0.57 -10.63 1.61
C VAL A 69 0.45 -11.65 2.07
N ASN A 70 0.45 -12.83 1.44
CA ASN A 70 1.54 -13.79 1.61
C ASN A 70 2.84 -13.23 1.02
N LEU A 71 3.99 -13.48 1.65
CA LEU A 71 5.29 -13.02 1.17
C LEU A 71 5.58 -13.45 -0.29
N GLN A 72 5.09 -14.63 -0.68
CA GLN A 72 5.19 -15.15 -2.05
C GLN A 72 4.42 -14.32 -3.10
N ASN A 73 3.33 -13.65 -2.70
CA ASN A 73 2.51 -12.81 -3.57
C ASN A 73 2.82 -11.32 -3.42
N LEU A 74 3.59 -10.91 -2.40
CA LEU A 74 4.00 -9.51 -2.22
C LEU A 74 4.65 -8.92 -3.47
N LYS A 75 5.60 -9.64 -4.09
CA LYS A 75 6.24 -9.15 -5.33
C LYS A 75 5.21 -8.92 -6.44
N LYS A 76 4.22 -9.81 -6.58
CA LYS A 76 3.16 -9.70 -7.59
C LYS A 76 2.24 -8.52 -7.30
N LEU A 77 1.90 -8.28 -6.03
CA LEU A 77 1.13 -7.12 -5.61
C LEU A 77 1.86 -5.81 -5.92
N LEU A 78 3.15 -5.72 -5.60
CA LEU A 78 3.98 -4.55 -5.88
C LEU A 78 4.13 -4.29 -7.38
N ASP A 79 4.32 -5.35 -8.18
CA ASP A 79 4.39 -5.28 -9.65
C ASP A 79 3.06 -4.84 -10.28
N TRP A 80 1.94 -5.39 -9.78
CA TRP A 80 0.60 -5.00 -10.19
C TRP A 80 0.33 -3.52 -9.87
N LEU A 81 0.69 -3.04 -8.68
CA LEU A 81 0.61 -1.63 -8.32
C LEU A 81 1.48 -0.75 -9.23
N GLY A 82 2.70 -1.20 -9.53
CA GLY A 82 3.61 -0.47 -10.42
C GLY A 82 3.07 -0.35 -11.85
N SER A 83 2.45 -1.42 -12.35
CA SER A 83 1.80 -1.45 -13.66
C SER A 83 0.54 -0.59 -13.70
N LEU A 84 -0.30 -0.68 -12.66
CA LEU A 84 -1.53 0.09 -12.53
C LEU A 84 -1.27 1.60 -12.45
N PHE A 85 -0.23 1.99 -11.70
CA PHE A 85 0.16 3.37 -11.50
C PHE A 85 1.38 3.76 -12.34
N TYR A 86 1.46 3.28 -13.57
CA TYR A 86 2.55 3.60 -14.47
C TYR A 86 2.78 5.13 -14.57
N GLY A 87 4.04 5.56 -14.46
CA GLY A 87 4.40 6.98 -14.40
C GLY A 87 4.15 7.64 -13.03
N LYS A 88 3.97 6.84 -11.96
CA LYS A 88 3.99 7.26 -10.55
C LYS A 88 5.12 6.54 -9.83
N THR A 89 5.45 7.01 -8.63
CA THR A 89 6.48 6.40 -7.78
C THR A 89 5.81 5.65 -6.64
N LEU A 90 6.27 4.42 -6.38
CA LEU A 90 5.87 3.66 -5.21
C LEU A 90 6.89 3.88 -4.09
N GLU A 91 6.42 4.39 -2.97
CA GLU A 91 7.19 4.57 -1.74
C GLU A 91 6.78 3.48 -0.74
N LEU A 92 7.72 2.63 -0.37
CA LEU A 92 7.54 1.58 0.62
C LEU A 92 8.08 2.07 1.96
N GLN A 93 7.27 1.91 3.00
CA GLN A 93 7.55 2.31 4.36
C GLN A 93 7.30 1.12 5.29
N TYR A 94 8.30 0.74 6.06
CA TYR A 94 8.15 -0.29 7.07
C TYR A 94 9.05 -0.02 8.27
N GLU A 95 8.74 -0.69 9.37
CA GLU A 95 9.57 -0.66 10.56
C GLU A 95 10.32 -1.99 10.69
N GLU A 96 11.66 -1.93 10.66
CA GLU A 96 12.49 -3.13 10.56
C GLU A 96 12.58 -3.91 11.89
N ASN A 97 12.33 -3.26 13.03
CA ASN A 97 12.34 -3.85 14.38
C ASN A 97 11.47 -3.03 15.34
N GLU A 98 11.00 -3.63 16.46
CA GLU A 98 10.24 -2.96 17.54
C GLU A 98 10.94 -1.71 18.15
N ASN A 99 12.23 -1.50 17.86
CA ASN A 99 13.01 -0.31 18.24
C ASN A 99 12.84 0.90 17.30
N GLY A 100 11.95 0.87 16.30
CA GLY A 100 11.42 2.09 15.70
C GLY A 100 12.17 2.67 14.50
N THR A 101 13.06 1.92 13.83
CA THR A 101 13.68 2.44 12.61
C THR A 101 12.73 2.30 11.44
N LYS A 102 12.04 3.40 11.13
CA LYS A 102 11.21 3.52 9.91
C LYS A 102 12.12 3.62 8.70
N ILE A 103 12.09 2.58 7.88
CA ILE A 103 12.72 2.55 6.57
C ILE A 103 11.70 3.06 5.56
N SER A 104 12.10 4.05 4.75
CA SER A 104 11.30 4.58 3.66
C SER A 104 12.17 4.60 2.41
N PHE A 105 11.74 3.92 1.35
CA PHE A 105 12.47 3.92 0.09
C PHE A 105 11.50 3.98 -1.09
N LYS A 106 11.94 4.67 -2.14
CA LYS A 106 11.22 4.79 -3.41
C LYS A 106 11.85 3.80 -4.37
N TYR A 107 11.05 3.00 -5.07
CA TYR A 107 11.59 2.12 -6.10
C TYR A 107 10.91 2.41 -7.45
N GLN A 108 11.74 2.46 -8.49
CA GLN A 108 11.34 2.63 -9.89
C GLN A 108 11.92 1.51 -10.78
N SER A 109 12.56 0.48 -10.20
CA SER A 109 13.21 -0.61 -10.94
C SER A 109 13.28 -1.90 -10.12
N ASP A 110 13.10 -3.06 -10.77
CA ASP A 110 13.08 -4.40 -10.16
C ASP A 110 14.25 -4.71 -9.24
N LYS A 111 15.48 -4.27 -9.57
CA LYS A 111 16.67 -4.57 -8.77
C LYS A 111 16.63 -4.02 -7.34
N GLN A 112 16.01 -2.86 -7.12
CA GLN A 112 15.86 -2.30 -5.76
C GLN A 112 14.76 -3.04 -4.98
N LEU A 113 13.75 -3.57 -5.67
CA LEU A 113 12.67 -4.31 -5.05
C LEU A 113 13.17 -5.64 -4.46
N GLU A 114 13.97 -6.40 -5.21
CA GLU A 114 14.47 -7.71 -4.78
C GLU A 114 15.33 -7.65 -3.51
N GLN A 115 16.17 -6.61 -3.36
CA GLN A 115 16.99 -6.42 -2.16
C GLN A 115 16.14 -6.10 -0.92
N GLN A 116 15.05 -5.38 -1.12
CA GLN A 116 14.18 -4.93 -0.03
C GLN A 116 13.14 -5.99 0.36
N ILE A 117 12.75 -6.88 -0.56
CA ILE A 117 11.86 -8.01 -0.26
C ILE A 117 12.45 -8.89 0.86
N GLN A 118 13.76 -9.14 0.87
CA GLN A 118 14.39 -9.93 1.95
C GLN A 118 14.30 -9.26 3.32
N ALA A 119 14.35 -7.92 3.36
CA ALA A 119 14.12 -7.18 4.60
C ALA A 119 12.64 -7.24 5.01
N ILE A 120 11.73 -7.25 4.02
CA ILE A 120 10.29 -7.36 4.23
C ILE A 120 9.88 -8.76 4.76
N GLU A 121 10.64 -9.83 4.49
CA GLU A 121 10.38 -11.14 5.08
C GLU A 121 10.47 -11.15 6.63
N ARG A 122 11.06 -10.11 7.24
CA ARG A 122 11.27 -10.00 8.69
C ARG A 122 10.32 -9.04 9.39
N ILE A 123 9.44 -8.36 8.65
CA ILE A 123 8.49 -7.38 9.21
C ILE A 123 7.07 -7.96 9.24
N LYS A 124 6.20 -7.31 10.02
CA LYS A 124 4.77 -7.65 10.08
C LYS A 124 3.86 -6.64 9.39
N ASN A 125 4.32 -5.39 9.23
CA ASN A 125 3.52 -4.30 8.70
C ASN A 125 4.31 -3.55 7.64
N LEU A 126 3.73 -3.42 6.45
CA LEU A 126 4.25 -2.64 5.33
C LEU A 126 3.23 -1.56 4.95
N GLN A 127 3.71 -0.37 4.67
CA GLN A 127 2.92 0.70 4.08
C GLN A 127 3.46 0.99 2.68
N VAL A 128 2.58 1.04 1.68
CA VAL A 128 2.89 1.35 0.29
C VAL A 128 2.14 2.62 -0.07
N LYS A 129 2.86 3.68 -0.43
CA LYS A 129 2.29 4.94 -0.89
C LYS A 129 2.53 5.08 -2.37
N VAL A 130 1.46 5.34 -3.13
CA VAL A 130 1.56 5.72 -4.53
C VAL A 130 1.64 7.24 -4.58
N VAL A 131 2.79 7.79 -4.99
CA VAL A 131 3.02 9.23 -5.04
C VAL A 131 3.26 9.69 -6.48
N LYS A 132 3.01 10.98 -6.74
CA LYS A 132 3.40 11.59 -8.03
C LYS A 132 4.88 11.32 -8.31
N ALA A 133 5.21 11.03 -9.58
CA ALA A 133 6.61 10.94 -9.98
C ALA A 133 7.29 12.30 -9.73
N GLU A 134 8.45 12.26 -9.07
CA GLU A 134 9.32 13.43 -8.95
C GLU A 134 10.01 13.61 -10.30
N ASN A 135 9.67 14.72 -10.98
CA ASN A 135 10.28 15.17 -12.24
C ASN A 135 11.35 16.21 -11.94
#